data_AF-G4CH01-F1
#
_entry.id   AF-G4CH01-F1
#
_cell.length_a   1.000
_cell.length_b   1.000
_cell.length_c   1.000
_cell.angle_alpha   90.00
_cell.angle_beta   90.00
_cell.angle_gamma   90.00
#
_symmetry.space_group_name_H-M   'P 1'
#
loop_
_entity.id
_entity.type
_entity.pdbx_description
1 polymer ?
#
loop_
_entity_poly.entity_id
_entity_poly.type
_entity_poly.pdbx_seq_one_letter_code
_entity_poly.pdbx_strand_id
1 'polypeptide(L)'
;MQDPLYFPRADYAAKLVSSLKDGITHAFTLFAPRRMGKTEFLLKDIVPLAEKSGFNTFYFSFMDSAAPAADFQAALARFAAEIQTGGKAKTLIGSISKVDILGVGIERQTANEAMPRLSELIGMIAADRGRAKYY
;
A
#
# COMPACT_ATOMS: atom_id res chain seq x y z
N MET A 1 6.98 18.79 12.42
CA MET A 1 8.35 18.97 12.92
C MET A 1 9.29 18.39 11.86
N GLN A 2 10.16 19.20 11.23
CA GLN A 2 11.11 18.66 10.26
C GLN A 2 12.27 18.00 11.01
N ASP A 3 12.61 16.76 10.64
CA ASP A 3 13.77 16.02 11.15
C ASP A 3 15.04 16.64 10.56
N PRO A 4 15.90 17.32 11.35
CA PRO A 4 17.07 18.02 10.82
C PRO A 4 18.11 17.11 10.17
N LEU A 5 18.05 15.79 10.42
CA LEU A 5 18.99 14.81 9.87
C LEU A 5 18.47 14.17 8.57
N TYR A 6 17.23 14.45 8.18
CA TYR A 6 16.65 13.92 6.97
C TYR A 6 17.09 14.73 5.75
N PHE A 7 17.73 14.06 4.79
CA PHE A 7 18.08 14.62 3.50
C PHE A 7 17.10 14.16 2.41
N PRO A 8 16.13 15.01 2.02
CA PRO A 8 15.12 14.63 1.03
C PRO A 8 15.75 14.46 -0.35
N ARG A 9 15.25 13.47 -1.09
CA ARG A 9 15.71 13.10 -2.44
C ARG A 9 14.53 13.08 -3.42
N ALA A 10 13.72 14.15 -3.38
CA ALA A 10 12.47 14.27 -4.12
C ALA A 10 12.63 14.04 -5.63
N ASP A 11 13.64 14.65 -6.27
CA ASP A 11 13.88 14.52 -7.71
C ASP A 11 14.18 13.07 -8.12
N TYR A 12 14.90 12.35 -7.26
CA TYR A 12 15.24 10.95 -7.54
C TYR A 12 14.02 10.04 -7.34
N ALA A 13 13.25 10.26 -6.28
CA ALA A 13 11.99 9.55 -6.07
C ALA A 13 11.01 9.80 -7.23
N ALA A 14 10.92 11.03 -7.73
CA ALA A 14 10.05 11.38 -8.87
C ALA A 14 10.39 10.57 -10.12
N LYS A 15 11.67 10.44 -10.47
CA LYS A 15 12.11 9.63 -11.62
C LYS A 15 11.75 8.15 -11.48
N LEU A 16 11.88 7.59 -10.28
CA LEU A 16 11.54 6.18 -10.03
C LEU A 16 10.02 5.96 -10.11
N VAL A 17 9.24 6.83 -9.46
CA VAL A 17 7.77 6.71 -9.45
C VAL A 17 7.17 6.95 -10.83
N SER A 18 7.68 7.92 -11.61
CA SER A 18 7.23 8.12 -12.98
C SER A 18 7.55 6.92 -13.87
N SER A 19 8.76 6.35 -13.75
CA SER A 19 9.14 5.16 -14.54
C SER A 19 8.26 3.94 -14.24
N LEU A 20 7.78 3.79 -12.99
CA LEU A 20 6.78 2.77 -12.64
C LEU A 20 5.40 3.09 -13.22
N LYS A 21 4.97 4.35 -13.13
CA LYS A 21 3.66 4.80 -13.58
C LYS A 21 3.50 4.71 -15.10
N ASP A 22 4.55 5.07 -15.83
CA ASP A 22 4.59 5.06 -17.28
C ASP A 22 4.81 3.64 -17.84
N GLY A 23 4.99 2.64 -16.97
CA GLY A 23 5.17 1.24 -17.36
C GLY A 23 6.54 0.93 -17.98
N ILE A 24 7.50 1.84 -17.90
CA ILE A 24 8.86 1.67 -18.44
C ILE A 24 9.60 0.58 -17.65
N THR A 25 9.38 0.53 -16.34
CA THR A 25 9.98 -0.44 -15.43
C THR A 25 8.94 -0.96 -14.45
N HIS A 26 9.06 -2.22 -14.02
CA HIS A 26 8.15 -2.82 -13.04
C HIS A 26 8.76 -3.04 -11.66
N ALA A 27 10.09 -2.93 -11.53
CA ALA A 27 10.80 -3.13 -10.28
C ALA A 27 12.16 -2.41 -10.30
N PHE A 28 12.66 -2.07 -9.11
CA PHE A 28 14.01 -1.55 -8.92
C PHE A 28 14.67 -2.22 -7.72
N THR A 29 16.00 -2.25 -7.73
CA THR A 29 16.81 -2.66 -6.59
C THR A 29 17.66 -1.48 -6.13
N LEU A 30 17.55 -1.10 -4.85
CA LEU A 30 18.32 0.00 -4.27
C LEU A 30 19.64 -0.50 -3.68
N PHE A 31 20.77 -0.19 -4.32
CA PHE A 31 22.11 -0.48 -3.83
C PHE A 31 22.74 0.75 -3.17
N ALA A 32 23.28 0.58 -1.96
CA ALA A 32 24.14 1.56 -1.27
C ALA A 32 24.83 0.88 -0.06
N PRO A 33 25.92 1.44 0.48
CA PRO A 33 26.50 1.01 1.76
C PRO A 33 25.51 1.03 2.94
N ARG A 34 25.87 0.38 4.05
CA ARG A 34 25.06 0.40 5.29
C ARG A 34 24.90 1.85 5.80
N ARG A 35 23.76 2.14 6.44
CA ARG A 35 23.43 3.45 7.03
C ARG A 35 23.40 4.65 6.06
N MET A 36 23.23 4.38 4.76
CA MET A 36 23.07 5.42 3.72
C MET A 36 21.61 5.86 3.50
N GLY A 37 20.73 5.68 4.50
CA GLY A 37 19.34 6.14 4.41
C GLY A 37 18.48 5.46 3.34
N LYS A 38 18.73 4.20 2.96
CA LYS A 38 17.91 3.49 1.95
C LYS A 38 16.46 3.29 2.41
N THR A 39 16.26 2.81 3.63
CA THR A 39 14.92 2.64 4.21
C THR A 39 14.22 3.99 4.36
N GLU A 40 14.96 5.01 4.80
CA GLU A 40 14.45 6.37 4.93
C GLU A 40 14.03 6.94 3.56
N PHE A 41 14.80 6.70 2.49
CA PHE A 41 14.40 7.06 1.12
C PHE A 41 13.07 6.44 0.73
N LEU A 42 12.93 5.14 0.99
CA LEU A 42 11.74 4.40 0.59
C LEU A 42 10.50 4.92 1.32
N LEU A 43 10.60 5.14 2.63
CA LEU A 43 9.47 5.53 3.47
C LEU A 43 9.13 7.02 3.42
N LYS A 44 10.14 7.90 3.34
CA LYS A 44 9.91 9.36 3.40
C LYS A 44 9.82 10.01 2.01
N ASP A 45 10.44 9.43 0.98
CA ASP A 45 10.40 9.98 -0.38
C ASP A 45 9.52 9.18 -1.34
N ILE A 46 9.80 7.87 -1.51
CA ILE A 46 9.13 7.05 -2.54
C ILE A 46 7.67 6.79 -2.19
N VAL A 47 7.39 6.25 -1.00
CA VAL A 47 6.02 5.85 -0.60
C VAL A 47 5.04 7.02 -0.69
N PRO A 48 5.30 8.21 -0.09
CA PRO A 48 4.35 9.32 -0.15
C PRO A 48 4.12 9.82 -1.57
N LEU A 49 5.14 9.74 -2.44
CA LEU A 49 5.01 10.15 -3.84
C LEU A 49 4.25 9.13 -4.69
N ALA A 50 4.44 7.84 -4.42
CA ALA A 50 3.70 6.76 -5.06
C ALA A 50 2.21 6.82 -4.68
N GLU A 51 1.87 7.02 -3.40
CA GLU A 51 0.49 7.21 -2.94
C GLU A 51 -0.17 8.41 -3.64
N LYS A 52 0.52 9.56 -3.69
CA LYS A 52 0.05 10.75 -4.43
C LYS A 52 -0.13 10.49 -5.93
N SER A 53 0.64 9.55 -6.48
CA SER A 53 0.57 9.15 -7.89
C SER A 53 -0.51 8.09 -8.17
N GLY A 54 -1.25 7.66 -7.14
CA GLY A 54 -2.37 6.72 -7.25
C GLY A 54 -2.00 5.26 -7.02
N PHE A 55 -0.79 4.97 -6.52
CA PHE A 55 -0.41 3.60 -6.15
C PHE A 55 -0.95 3.23 -4.77
N ASN A 56 -1.41 1.99 -4.63
CA ASN A 56 -1.53 1.34 -3.33
C ASN A 56 -0.12 0.85 -2.91
N THR A 57 0.42 1.38 -1.82
CA THR A 57 1.80 1.08 -1.37
C THR A 57 1.82 0.11 -0.21
N PHE A 58 2.55 -1.00 -0.37
CA PHE A 58 2.80 -2.00 0.67
C PHE A 58 4.29 -2.06 1.00
N TYR A 59 4.64 -1.86 2.27
CA TYR A 59 6.01 -1.99 2.77
C TYR A 59 6.10 -3.13 3.78
N PHE A 60 7.15 -3.94 3.65
CA PHE A 60 7.44 -5.01 4.60
C PHE A 60 8.96 -5.14 4.83
N SER A 61 9.37 -5.19 6.10
CA SER A 61 10.75 -5.46 6.52
C SER A 61 10.90 -6.92 6.91
N PHE A 62 11.73 -7.67 6.19
CA PHE A 62 12.05 -9.05 6.57
C PHE A 62 13.03 -9.15 7.74
N MET A 63 13.67 -8.05 8.14
CA MET A 63 14.70 -8.06 9.18
C MET A 63 14.12 -8.12 10.60
N ASP A 64 12.87 -7.68 10.77
CA ASP A 64 12.21 -7.56 12.08
C ASP A 64 11.19 -8.70 12.33
N SER A 65 11.18 -9.71 11.47
CA SER A 65 10.17 -10.78 11.47
C SER A 65 10.69 -12.05 12.16
N ALA A 66 9.89 -12.60 13.07
CA ALA A 66 10.17 -13.87 13.73
C ALA A 66 9.80 -15.08 12.85
N ALA A 67 8.75 -14.95 12.03
CA ALA A 67 8.32 -15.95 11.07
C ALA A 67 8.07 -15.31 9.68
N PRO A 68 9.14 -15.03 8.90
CA PRO A 68 9.10 -14.22 7.68
C PRO A 68 7.95 -14.48 6.72
N ALA A 69 7.67 -15.76 6.43
CA ALA A 69 6.60 -16.12 5.51
C ALA A 69 5.21 -15.82 6.08
N ALA A 70 4.96 -16.22 7.34
CA ALA A 70 3.65 -16.05 7.99
C ALA A 70 3.37 -14.57 8.28
N ASP A 71 4.38 -13.84 8.76
CA ASP A 71 4.29 -12.41 9.07
C ASP A 71 4.02 -11.59 7.80
N PHE A 72 4.71 -11.93 6.69
CA PHE A 72 4.47 -11.31 5.39
C PHE A 72 3.04 -11.57 4.89
N GLN A 73 2.58 -12.82 4.95
CA GLN A 73 1.24 -13.17 4.47
C GLN A 73 0.15 -12.50 5.31
N ALA A 74 0.33 -12.43 6.63
CA ALA A 74 -0.59 -11.73 7.52
C ALA A 74 -0.60 -10.21 7.26
N ALA A 75 0.56 -9.60 7.04
CA ALA A 75 0.66 -8.18 6.70
C ALA A 75 0.01 -7.87 5.34
N LEU A 76 0.25 -8.72 4.34
CA LEU A 76 -0.33 -8.58 3.01
C LEU A 76 -1.86 -8.76 3.03
N ALA A 77 -2.37 -9.69 3.83
CA ALA A 77 -3.82 -9.89 4.01
C ALA A 77 -4.51 -8.65 4.60
N ARG A 78 -3.89 -8.03 5.62
CA ARG A 78 -4.39 -6.77 6.19
C ARG A 78 -4.39 -5.65 5.15
N PHE A 79 -3.29 -5.50 4.41
CA PHE A 79 -3.20 -4.53 3.34
C PHE A 79 -4.27 -4.72 2.26
N ALA A 80 -4.52 -5.96 1.83
CA ALA A 80 -5.56 -6.28 0.86
C ALA A 80 -6.97 -5.89 1.35
N ALA A 81 -7.26 -6.08 2.64
CA ALA A 81 -8.53 -5.67 3.24
C ALA A 81 -8.66 -4.13 3.35
N GLU A 82 -7.56 -3.43 3.66
CA GLU A 82 -7.52 -1.97 3.78
C GLU A 82 -7.81 -1.27 2.44
N ILE A 83 -7.14 -1.70 1.36
CA ILE A 83 -7.33 -1.07 0.04
C ILE A 83 -8.76 -1.27 -0.49
N GLN A 84 -9.34 -2.47 -0.28
CA GLN A 84 -10.74 -2.75 -0.66
C GLN A 84 -11.73 -1.90 0.13
N THR A 85 -11.44 -1.65 1.41
CA THR A 85 -12.29 -0.82 2.28
C THR A 85 -12.17 0.66 1.92
N GLY A 86 -10.97 1.14 1.60
CA GLY A 86 -10.72 2.52 1.16
C GLY A 86 -11.39 2.88 -0.17
N GLY A 87 -11.43 1.95 -1.13
CA GLY A 87 -12.18 2.10 -2.39
C GLY A 87 -13.69 2.17 -2.17
N LYS A 88 -14.22 1.34 -1.25
CA LYS A 88 -15.64 1.37 -0.85
C LYS A 88 -16.01 2.63 -0.08
N ALA A 89 -15.16 3.11 0.83
CA ALA A 89 -15.37 4.36 1.55
C ALA A 89 -15.40 5.60 0.63
N LYS A 90 -14.52 5.68 -0.39
CA LYS A 90 -14.59 6.74 -1.42
C LYS A 90 -15.90 6.69 -2.22
N THR A 91 -16.41 5.49 -2.48
CA THR A 91 -17.69 5.29 -3.19
C THR A 91 -18.90 5.66 -2.31
N LEU A 92 -18.82 5.38 -1.01
CA LEU A 92 -19.84 5.77 -0.04
C LEU A 92 -19.83 7.28 0.23
N ILE A 93 -18.68 7.94 0.33
CA ILE A 93 -18.60 9.41 0.52
C ILE A 93 -19.14 10.16 -0.71
N GLY A 94 -18.96 9.63 -1.93
CA GLY A 94 -19.60 10.17 -3.14
C GLY A 94 -21.12 9.92 -3.22
N SER A 95 -21.64 8.97 -2.45
CA SER A 95 -23.06 8.58 -2.39
C SER A 95 -23.81 9.27 -1.23
N ILE A 96 -23.12 9.64 -0.15
CA ILE A 96 -23.70 10.28 1.02
C ILE A 96 -23.80 11.80 0.78
N SER A 97 -24.72 12.17 -0.11
CA SER A 97 -25.31 13.52 -0.15
C SER A 97 -26.58 13.62 0.70
N LYS A 98 -27.04 12.51 1.31
CA LYS A 98 -28.18 12.48 2.24
C LYS A 98 -27.94 11.45 3.33
N VAL A 99 -28.21 11.87 4.56
CA VAL A 99 -28.11 11.16 5.82
C VAL A 99 -29.15 10.05 5.90
N ASP A 100 -28.76 8.89 6.43
CA ASP A 100 -29.59 8.16 7.40
C ASP A 100 -28.69 7.24 8.25
N ILE A 101 -28.59 7.58 9.53
CA ILE A 101 -27.89 6.81 10.56
C ILE A 101 -28.86 5.73 11.03
N LEU A 102 -28.68 4.50 10.55
CA LEU A 102 -29.46 3.35 10.98
C LEU A 102 -28.54 2.16 11.26
N GLY A 103 -28.76 1.57 12.44
CA GLY A 103 -27.93 0.60 13.14
C GLY A 103 -27.26 -0.46 12.27
N VAL A 104 -25.95 -0.56 12.40
CA VAL A 104 -25.19 -1.74 11.98
C VAL A 104 -24.73 -2.42 13.26
N GLY A 105 -25.47 -3.45 13.66
CA GLY A 105 -25.04 -4.41 14.66
C GLY A 105 -23.77 -5.09 14.15
N ILE A 106 -22.67 -4.93 14.88
CA ILE A 106 -21.43 -5.63 14.60
C ILE A 106 -21.59 -7.05 15.16
N GLU A 107 -22.18 -7.94 14.37
CA GLU A 107 -22.02 -9.37 14.60
C GLU A 107 -20.59 -9.76 14.23
N ARG A 108 -19.75 -9.90 15.26
CA ARG A 108 -18.41 -10.48 15.15
C ARG A 108 -18.57 -11.98 14.84
N GLN A 109 -18.70 -12.30 13.56
CA GLN A 109 -18.57 -13.68 13.09
C GLN A 109 -17.16 -14.16 13.41
N THR A 110 -17.07 -15.04 14.39
CA THR A 110 -15.86 -15.74 14.78
C THR A 110 -15.74 -16.94 13.85
N ALA A 111 -15.35 -16.70 12.61
CA ALA A 111 -14.97 -17.77 11.70
C ALA A 111 -13.46 -17.93 11.77
N ASN A 112 -13.02 -19.16 12.05
CA ASN A 112 -11.65 -19.61 11.90
C ASN A 112 -11.34 -19.66 10.39
N GLU A 113 -11.31 -18.51 9.72
CA GLU A 113 -10.97 -18.42 8.31
C GLU A 113 -9.47 -18.71 8.19
N ALA A 114 -9.16 -19.83 7.54
CA ALA A 114 -7.80 -20.15 7.15
C ALA A 114 -7.23 -18.97 6.35
N MET A 115 -6.00 -18.56 6.69
CA MET A 115 -5.35 -17.42 6.04
C MET A 115 -5.38 -17.59 4.51
N PRO A 116 -5.89 -16.61 3.75
CA PRO A 116 -6.01 -16.72 2.30
C PRO A 116 -4.66 -17.01 1.66
N ARG A 117 -4.66 -17.78 0.57
CA ARG A 117 -3.40 -18.13 -0.11
C ARG A 117 -2.75 -16.87 -0.68
N LEU A 118 -1.42 -16.85 -0.76
CA LEU A 118 -0.68 -15.71 -1.31
C LEU A 118 -1.15 -15.32 -2.72
N SER A 119 -1.45 -16.30 -3.58
CA SER A 119 -2.00 -16.06 -4.92
C SER A 119 -3.34 -15.35 -4.90
N GLU A 120 -4.21 -15.67 -3.94
CA GLU A 120 -5.52 -15.04 -3.76
C GLU A 120 -5.35 -13.61 -3.26
N LEU A 121 -4.46 -13.39 -2.29
CA LEU A 121 -4.12 -12.05 -1.80
C LEU A 121 -3.61 -11.15 -2.93
N ILE A 122 -2.68 -11.64 -3.75
CA ILE A 122 -2.16 -10.90 -4.92
C ILE A 122 -3.28 -10.63 -5.92
N GLY A 123 -4.13 -11.62 -6.21
CA GLY A 123 -5.28 -11.46 -7.11
C GLY A 123 -6.26 -10.40 -6.62
N MET A 124 -6.56 -10.39 -5.32
CA MET A 124 -7.41 -9.37 -4.69
C MET A 124 -6.84 -7.96 -4.80
N ILE A 125 -5.53 -7.80 -4.57
CA ILE A 125 -4.84 -6.52 -4.72
C ILE A 125 -4.81 -6.06 -6.18
N ALA A 126 -4.59 -6.97 -7.12
CA ALA A 126 -4.60 -6.65 -8.55
C ALA A 126 -6.00 -6.29 -9.07
N ALA A 127 -7.06 -6.85 -8.48
CA ALA A 127 -8.46 -6.57 -8.84
C ALA A 127 -8.92 -5.18 -8.37
N ASP A 128 -8.28 -4.59 -7.35
CA ASP A 128 -8.54 -3.22 -6.88
C ASP A 128 -8.05 -2.13 -7.85
N ARG A 129 -7.67 -2.48 -9.09
CA ARG A 129 -7.41 -1.52 -10.17
C ARG A 129 -8.70 -0.77 -10.53
N GLY A 130 -9.00 0.28 -9.77
CA GLY A 130 -9.94 1.31 -10.15
C GLY A 130 -9.55 1.89 -11.50
N ARG A 131 -10.42 1.68 -12.50
CA ARG A 131 -10.50 2.38 -13.80
C ARG A 131 -9.22 3.14 -14.20
N ALA A 132 -8.22 2.43 -14.71
CA ALA A 132 -7.37 3.04 -15.72
C ALA A 132 -8.27 3.29 -16.93
N LYS A 133 -8.85 4.49 -17.01
CA LYS A 133 -9.42 5.01 -18.26
C LYS A 133 -8.23 5.18 -19.20
N TYR A 134 -7.98 4.15 -20.01
CA TYR A 134 -7.25 4.32 -21.25
C TYR A 134 -8.07 5.29 -22.09
N TYR A 135 -7.55 6.51 -22.25
CA TYR A 135 -7.82 7.35 -23.41
C TYR A 135 -6.83 6.95 -24.50
#